data_AF-A0A8D2ZU17-F1
#
_entry.id   AF-A0A8D2ZU17-F1
#
_cell.length_a   1.000
_cell.length_b   1.000
_cell.length_c   1.000
_cell.angle_alpha   90.00
_cell.angle_beta   90.00
_cell.angle_gamma   90.00
#
_symmetry.space_group_name_H-M   'P 1'
#
loop_
_entity.id
_entity.type
_entity.pdbx_description
1 polymer ?
#
loop_
_entity_poly.entity_id
_entity_poly.type
_entity_poly.pdbx_seq_one_letter_code
_entity_poly.pdbx_strand_id
1 'polypeptide(L)'
;MHAACSQHTCGENVLGIVGLHGVERGRWEVRGTGNRIKVSLVQIEAFDSSFLHSIASLRPQPTSSLPESCEACRDTANMPVDLNGYWKMISSDNFEEYLKALDVNVAIRKIATLLKPDKDIVHEGDHIIIKTLSTFKNYNMDFHVGKEFEEDLSGVDDRKCMTTIAWEGDKLVCVQKGEIEGRGWTHWVDGDELHLELRAGGVVSKQVFKKT
;
A
#
# COMPACT_ATOMS: atom_id res chain seq x y z
N MET A 1 18.16 16.01 -28.27
CA MET A 1 19.43 16.12 -27.53
C MET A 1 19.18 16.97 -26.30
N HIS A 2 19.61 16.46 -25.15
CA HIS A 2 19.62 17.02 -23.80
C HIS A 2 18.30 17.13 -23.00
N ALA A 3 18.33 16.39 -21.91
CA ALA A 3 17.38 16.24 -20.82
C ALA A 3 17.90 16.97 -19.57
N ALA A 4 16.99 17.30 -18.63
CA ALA A 4 17.14 17.21 -17.17
C ALA A 4 15.81 17.73 -16.55
N CYS A 5 14.99 16.93 -15.87
CA CYS A 5 15.15 16.25 -14.58
C CYS A 5 14.68 17.12 -13.38
N SER A 6 13.58 16.64 -12.77
CA SER A 6 13.23 16.65 -11.35
C SER A 6 13.06 18.00 -10.61
N GLN A 7 11.89 18.18 -9.99
CA GLN A 7 11.76 17.95 -8.54
C GLN A 7 10.29 18.05 -8.08
N HIS A 8 9.87 17.00 -7.35
CA HIS A 8 8.79 17.03 -6.38
C HIS A 8 9.09 18.04 -5.27
N THR A 9 8.11 18.84 -4.88
CA THR A 9 7.74 19.17 -3.48
C THR A 9 6.29 19.64 -3.52
N CYS A 10 5.39 18.92 -2.85
CA CYS A 10 4.95 19.13 -1.47
C CYS A 10 3.76 20.10 -1.42
N GLY A 11 2.76 19.72 -0.63
CA GLY A 11 1.39 20.23 -0.70
C GLY A 11 1.23 21.71 -0.36
N GLU A 12 0.02 22.21 -0.62
CA GLU A 12 -0.77 22.96 0.36
C GLU A 12 -2.15 23.35 -0.20
N ASN A 13 -3.16 22.91 0.51
CA ASN A 13 -4.48 23.47 0.80
C ASN A 13 -5.10 24.62 -0.05
N VAL A 14 -6.23 24.25 -0.68
CA VAL A 14 -7.62 24.80 -0.59
C VAL A 14 -7.88 26.32 -0.66
N LEU A 15 -8.82 26.73 -1.54
CA LEU A 15 -10.04 27.55 -1.30
C LEU A 15 -10.51 28.12 -2.67
N GLY A 16 -11.74 27.93 -3.16
CA GLY A 16 -13.02 28.00 -2.48
C GLY A 16 -13.56 29.44 -2.48
N ILE A 17 -13.92 29.98 -3.65
CA ILE A 17 -14.58 31.30 -3.73
C ILE A 17 -16.08 31.10 -3.50
N VAL A 18 -16.55 31.43 -2.29
CA VAL A 18 -17.96 31.62 -1.97
C VAL A 18 -18.25 33.13 -2.04
N GLY A 19 -19.28 33.51 -2.79
CA GLY A 19 -19.65 34.89 -3.05
C GLY A 19 -20.12 35.66 -1.80
N LEU A 20 -19.86 36.97 -1.80
CA LEU A 20 -20.36 37.92 -0.80
C LEU A 20 -21.35 38.89 -1.47
N HIS A 21 -22.53 39.05 -0.85
CA HIS A 21 -23.46 40.17 -1.04
C HIS A 21 -23.84 40.66 0.37
N GLY A 22 -23.82 41.98 0.63
CA GLY A 22 -24.42 42.55 1.84
C GLY A 22 -23.73 43.77 2.43
N VAL A 23 -24.36 44.92 2.19
CA VAL A 23 -24.12 46.28 2.68
C VAL A 23 -24.20 46.42 4.22
N GLU A 24 -23.27 47.13 4.87
CA GLU A 24 -23.47 48.41 5.60
C GLU A 24 -22.35 48.74 6.64
N ARG A 25 -21.99 50.03 6.68
CA ARG A 25 -21.16 50.83 7.61
C ARG A 25 -20.38 50.14 8.77
N GLY A 26 -19.05 50.20 8.65
CA GLY A 26 -18.21 50.81 9.68
C GLY A 26 -17.81 49.98 10.91
N ARG A 27 -17.07 48.88 10.71
CA ARG A 27 -15.95 48.38 11.57
C ARG A 27 -15.56 46.99 11.05
N TRP A 28 -14.37 46.85 10.49
CA TRP A 28 -13.83 45.54 10.12
C TRP A 28 -12.71 45.17 11.08
N GLU A 29 -12.92 44.12 11.88
CA GLU A 29 -11.85 43.44 12.59
C GLU A 29 -11.34 42.33 11.66
N VAL A 30 -10.13 42.49 11.12
CA VAL A 30 -9.46 41.41 10.38
C VAL A 30 -8.76 40.55 11.41
N ARG A 31 -9.37 39.44 11.84
CA ARG A 31 -8.61 38.32 12.41
C ARG A 31 -7.98 37.54 11.26
N GLY A 32 -6.78 37.94 10.88
CA GLY A 32 -5.88 37.09 10.11
C GLY A 32 -4.83 36.51 11.04
N THR A 33 -4.76 35.18 11.14
CA THR A 33 -3.44 34.54 11.22
C THR A 33 -2.70 34.94 9.95
N GLY A 34 -1.51 35.51 10.08
CA GLY A 34 -0.71 36.12 9.00
C GLY A 34 -0.65 35.26 7.73
N ASN A 35 -0.55 35.82 6.53
CA ASN A 35 0.43 36.81 6.12
C ASN A 35 -0.08 37.65 4.94
N ARG A 36 0.41 38.89 4.82
CA ARG A 36 0.10 39.84 3.75
C ARG A 36 0.69 39.38 2.41
N ILE A 37 -0.11 39.38 1.34
CA ILE A 37 0.40 39.42 -0.03
C ILE A 37 0.08 40.81 -0.61
N LYS A 38 1.13 41.56 -0.94
CA LYS A 38 1.03 42.80 -1.74
C LYS A 38 0.84 42.40 -3.20
N VAL A 39 -0.22 42.88 -3.84
CA VAL A 39 -0.29 42.90 -5.31
C VAL A 39 -0.35 44.35 -5.76
N SER A 40 0.64 44.71 -6.57
CA SER A 40 0.85 46.02 -7.19
C SER A 40 -0.19 46.24 -8.29
N LEU A 41 -0.87 47.39 -8.24
CA LEU A 41 -1.73 47.92 -9.31
C LEU A 41 -0.95 48.01 -10.63
N VAL A 42 -1.50 47.43 -11.71
CA VAL A 42 -1.16 47.84 -13.08
C VAL A 42 -2.45 48.37 -13.72
N GLN A 43 -2.32 49.57 -14.24
CA GLN A 43 -3.35 50.44 -14.79
C GLN A 43 -3.91 49.87 -16.10
N ILE A 44 -5.23 49.84 -16.25
CA ILE A 44 -5.89 49.65 -17.55
C ILE A 44 -6.80 50.86 -17.77
N GLU A 45 -6.35 51.74 -18.64
CA GLU A 45 -7.18 52.80 -19.20
C GLU A 45 -8.02 52.28 -20.37
N ALA A 46 -9.14 52.97 -20.57
CA ALA A 46 -10.30 52.60 -21.35
C ALA A 46 -10.03 52.33 -22.84
N PHE A 47 -10.80 51.39 -23.40
CA PHE A 47 -11.08 51.35 -24.84
C PHE A 47 -12.60 51.34 -25.09
N ASP A 48 -12.92 51.99 -26.20
CA ASP A 48 -14.15 52.66 -26.58
C ASP A 48 -15.32 51.74 -27.01
N SER A 49 -16.51 52.32 -26.88
CA SER A 49 -17.90 51.87 -26.94
C SER A 49 -18.45 51.32 -28.28
N SER A 50 -17.63 50.85 -29.23
CA SER A 50 -18.13 50.50 -30.58
C SER A 50 -18.23 49.01 -30.91
N PHE A 51 -18.05 48.10 -29.95
CA PHE A 51 -18.16 46.64 -30.20
C PHE A 51 -19.34 45.97 -29.48
N LEU A 52 -20.46 46.69 -29.32
CA LEU A 52 -21.69 46.19 -28.66
C LEU A 52 -22.89 46.03 -29.60
N HIS A 53 -22.67 45.70 -30.88
CA HIS A 53 -23.79 45.43 -31.81
C HIS A 53 -23.58 44.26 -32.80
N SER A 54 -22.78 43.23 -32.45
CA SER A 54 -22.66 42.04 -33.30
C SER A 54 -22.43 40.72 -32.55
N ILE A 55 -23.20 40.44 -31.49
CA ILE A 55 -23.30 39.07 -30.94
C ILE A 55 -24.73 38.69 -30.50
N ALA A 56 -25.75 39.38 -31.03
CA ALA A 56 -27.15 39.03 -30.83
C ALA A 56 -27.63 38.05 -31.91
N SER A 57 -26.96 36.90 -32.06
CA SER A 57 -27.49 35.77 -32.85
C SER A 57 -26.67 34.48 -32.64
N LEU A 58 -26.57 33.99 -31.41
CA LEU A 58 -26.20 32.60 -31.18
C LEU A 58 -27.16 31.99 -30.16
N ARG A 59 -28.16 31.24 -30.66
CA ARG A 59 -28.88 30.25 -29.86
C ARG A 59 -27.87 29.16 -29.45
N PRO A 60 -27.84 28.71 -28.20
CA PRO A 60 -27.18 27.46 -27.85
C PRO A 60 -27.91 26.32 -28.57
N GLN A 61 -27.20 25.60 -29.42
CA GLN A 61 -27.63 24.29 -29.92
C GLN A 61 -27.59 23.30 -28.74
N PRO A 62 -28.55 22.37 -28.61
CA PRO A 62 -28.46 21.30 -27.64
C PRO A 62 -27.37 20.33 -28.11
N THR A 63 -26.15 20.47 -27.60
CA THR A 63 -25.10 19.49 -27.84
C THR A 63 -25.43 18.25 -27.03
N SER A 64 -26.11 17.31 -27.68
CA SER A 64 -26.21 15.92 -27.29
C SER A 64 -24.83 15.27 -27.40
N SER A 65 -24.08 15.30 -26.31
CA SER A 65 -23.03 14.34 -26.02
C SER A 65 -22.64 14.55 -24.57
N LEU A 66 -23.24 13.72 -23.69
CA LEU A 66 -22.71 13.51 -22.36
C LEU A 66 -21.21 13.20 -22.53
N PRO A 67 -20.29 13.88 -21.84
CA PRO A 67 -18.95 13.36 -21.73
C PRO A 67 -19.09 11.97 -21.10
N GLU A 68 -18.55 10.95 -21.77
CA GLU A 68 -18.33 9.64 -21.18
C GLU A 68 -17.84 9.87 -19.77
N SER A 69 -18.60 9.34 -18.82
CA SER A 69 -18.28 9.34 -17.40
C SER A 69 -16.79 9.14 -17.25
N CYS A 70 -16.10 10.13 -16.69
CA CYS A 70 -14.76 9.97 -16.22
C CYS A 70 -14.73 8.67 -15.42
N GLU A 71 -13.94 7.69 -15.84
CA GLU A 71 -13.65 6.46 -15.07
C GLU A 71 -12.80 6.81 -13.82
N ALA A 72 -13.20 7.84 -13.08
CA ALA A 72 -12.55 8.36 -11.90
C ALA A 72 -13.32 8.00 -10.61
N CYS A 73 -14.12 6.94 -10.65
CA CYS A 73 -14.75 6.29 -9.49
C CYS A 73 -14.86 4.77 -9.72
N ARG A 74 -13.76 4.14 -10.15
CA ARG A 74 -13.53 2.70 -9.96
C ARG A 74 -12.14 2.47 -9.36
N ASP A 75 -11.81 3.23 -8.34
CA ASP A 75 -11.06 2.63 -7.26
C ASP A 75 -12.08 1.79 -6.49
N THR A 76 -12.25 0.53 -6.90
CA THR A 76 -12.47 -0.51 -5.89
C THR A 76 -11.29 -0.35 -4.94
N ALA A 77 -11.51 0.37 -3.85
CA ALA A 77 -10.63 0.36 -2.71
C ALA A 77 -10.40 -1.12 -2.39
N ASN A 78 -9.23 -1.62 -2.80
CA ASN A 78 -8.77 -2.98 -2.59
C ASN A 78 -8.65 -3.14 -1.09
N MET A 79 -9.75 -3.47 -0.41
CA MET A 79 -9.69 -3.81 0.99
C MET A 79 -8.79 -5.04 1.07
N PRO A 80 -7.63 -4.95 1.74
CA PRO A 80 -6.73 -6.08 1.82
C PRO A 80 -7.47 -7.24 2.48
N VAL A 81 -7.22 -8.46 1.97
CA VAL A 81 -7.82 -9.68 2.49
C VAL A 81 -7.55 -9.77 3.99
N ASP A 82 -8.59 -10.09 4.76
CA ASP A 82 -8.47 -10.24 6.20
C ASP A 82 -7.83 -11.58 6.57
N LEU A 83 -6.56 -11.53 6.99
CA LEU A 83 -5.80 -12.68 7.48
C LEU A 83 -5.96 -12.92 8.99
N ASN A 84 -6.71 -12.08 9.70
CA ASN A 84 -6.83 -12.15 11.16
C ASN A 84 -7.34 -13.52 11.64
N GLY A 85 -6.70 -14.04 12.68
CA GLY A 85 -7.17 -15.19 13.43
C GLY A 85 -6.08 -16.20 13.77
N TYR A 86 -6.53 -17.30 14.39
CA TYR A 86 -5.70 -18.43 14.74
C TYR A 86 -5.87 -19.55 13.71
N TRP A 87 -4.76 -20.00 13.15
CA TRP A 87 -4.71 -20.92 12.03
C TRP A 87 -3.91 -22.17 12.41
N LYS A 88 -4.56 -23.33 12.40
CA LYS A 88 -3.92 -24.61 12.73
C LYS A 88 -3.38 -25.30 11.49
N MET A 89 -2.13 -25.75 11.52
CA MET A 89 -1.56 -26.43 10.35
C MET A 89 -2.24 -27.78 10.09
N ILE A 90 -2.65 -27.98 8.83
CA ILE A 90 -3.25 -29.23 8.36
C ILE A 90 -2.31 -30.02 7.44
N SER A 91 -1.47 -29.34 6.65
CA SER A 91 -0.49 -29.98 5.77
C SER A 91 0.76 -29.14 5.57
N SER A 92 1.86 -29.83 5.25
CA SER A 92 3.17 -29.24 4.96
C SER A 92 3.91 -30.14 3.98
N ASP A 93 4.06 -29.66 2.74
CA ASP A 93 4.64 -30.39 1.63
C ASP A 93 6.02 -29.82 1.28
N ASN A 94 6.97 -30.72 1.00
CA ASN A 94 8.33 -30.40 0.55
C ASN A 94 9.15 -29.51 1.50
N PHE A 95 8.79 -29.47 2.79
CA PHE A 95 9.43 -28.60 3.77
C PHE A 95 10.89 -28.99 4.06
N GLU A 96 11.22 -30.28 3.99
CA GLU A 96 12.60 -30.74 4.19
C GLU A 96 13.55 -30.20 3.11
N GLU A 97 13.15 -30.26 1.84
CA GLU A 97 13.96 -29.75 0.72
C GLU A 97 14.08 -28.22 0.78
N TYR A 98 13.03 -27.52 1.20
CA TYR A 98 13.10 -26.07 1.45
C TYR A 98 14.14 -25.74 2.52
N LEU A 99 14.12 -26.42 3.68
CA LEU A 99 15.11 -26.21 4.74
C LEU A 99 16.53 -26.58 4.30
N LYS A 100 16.67 -27.58 3.42
CA LYS A 100 17.95 -27.97 2.84
C LYS A 100 18.49 -26.90 1.87
N ALA A 101 17.62 -26.26 1.08
CA ALA A 101 17.99 -25.13 0.23
C ALA A 101 18.41 -23.89 1.03
N LEU A 102 18.03 -23.81 2.30
CA LEU A 102 18.50 -22.81 3.26
C LEU A 102 19.77 -23.23 4.04
N ASP A 103 20.38 -24.37 3.70
CA ASP A 103 21.53 -24.95 4.42
C ASP A 103 21.29 -25.25 5.91
N VAL A 104 20.03 -25.40 6.33
CA VAL A 104 19.70 -25.74 7.73
C VAL A 104 20.25 -27.13 8.05
N ASN A 105 20.91 -27.30 9.19
CA ASN A 105 21.55 -28.57 9.53
C ASN A 105 20.57 -29.76 9.63
N VAL A 106 21.05 -30.95 9.27
CA VAL A 106 20.22 -32.19 9.14
C VAL A 106 19.41 -32.50 10.40
N ALA A 107 19.98 -32.31 11.59
CA ALA A 107 19.30 -32.62 12.85
C ALA A 107 18.10 -31.70 13.07
N ILE A 108 18.27 -30.39 12.84
CA ILE A 108 17.17 -29.41 12.95
C ILE A 108 16.10 -29.67 11.89
N ARG A 109 16.48 -30.03 10.65
CA ARG A 109 15.48 -30.36 9.61
C ARG A 109 14.60 -31.55 10.00
N LYS A 110 15.19 -32.60 10.57
CA LYS A 110 14.42 -33.77 11.05
C LYS A 110 13.47 -33.43 12.18
N ILE A 111 13.84 -32.51 13.07
CA ILE A 111 12.94 -32.04 14.12
C ILE A 111 11.83 -31.19 13.52
N ALA A 112 12.19 -30.20 12.69
CA ALA A 112 11.26 -29.22 12.11
C ALA A 112 10.16 -29.86 11.24
N THR A 113 10.49 -30.93 10.51
CA THR A 113 9.54 -31.67 9.67
C THR A 113 8.50 -32.48 10.46
N LEU A 114 8.76 -32.75 11.74
CA LEU A 114 7.80 -33.39 12.65
C LEU A 114 6.88 -32.40 13.36
N LEU A 115 7.20 -31.10 13.29
CA LEU A 115 6.40 -30.05 13.91
C LEU A 115 5.19 -29.71 13.05
N LYS A 116 4.13 -29.28 13.72
CA LYS A 116 2.94 -28.67 13.10
C LYS A 116 2.77 -27.28 13.69
N PRO A 117 3.52 -26.28 13.21
CA PRO A 117 3.40 -24.95 13.76
C PRO A 117 2.04 -24.33 13.42
N ASP A 118 1.43 -23.67 14.39
CA ASP A 118 0.20 -22.89 14.19
C ASP A 118 0.56 -21.43 13.90
N LYS A 119 -0.39 -20.63 13.39
CA LYS A 119 -0.22 -19.20 13.17
C LYS A 119 -1.25 -18.39 13.94
N ASP A 120 -0.78 -17.34 14.59
CA ASP A 120 -1.62 -16.29 15.20
C ASP A 120 -1.32 -14.98 14.45
N ILE A 121 -2.30 -14.51 13.67
CA ILE A 121 -2.15 -13.36 12.79
C ILE A 121 -3.05 -12.23 13.27
N VAL A 122 -2.45 -11.07 13.46
CA VAL A 122 -3.12 -9.81 13.77
C VAL A 122 -2.80 -8.81 12.67
N HIS A 123 -3.84 -8.17 12.13
CA HIS A 123 -3.78 -7.22 11.03
C HIS A 123 -4.54 -5.96 11.41
N GLU A 124 -3.80 -4.86 11.57
CA GLU A 124 -4.26 -3.54 11.96
C GLU A 124 -3.86 -2.51 10.88
N GLY A 125 -4.70 -2.35 9.86
CA GLY A 125 -4.42 -1.42 8.76
C GLY A 125 -3.24 -1.86 7.91
N ASP A 126 -2.12 -1.12 7.95
CA ASP A 126 -0.88 -1.51 7.25
C ASP A 126 0.08 -2.31 8.13
N HIS A 127 -0.22 -2.45 9.42
CA HIS A 127 0.61 -3.16 10.40
C HIS A 127 0.12 -4.60 10.55
N ILE A 128 1.02 -5.57 10.34
CA ILE A 128 0.71 -6.99 10.44
C ILE A 128 1.71 -7.65 11.38
N ILE A 129 1.17 -8.45 12.30
CA ILE A 129 1.93 -9.33 13.19
C ILE A 129 1.57 -10.77 12.83
N ILE A 130 2.57 -11.57 12.44
CA ILE A 130 2.43 -12.99 12.16
C ILE A 130 3.29 -13.75 13.17
N LYS A 131 2.66 -14.47 14.09
CA LYS A 131 3.37 -15.38 15.01
C LYS A 131 3.23 -16.80 14.49
N THR A 132 4.36 -17.43 14.20
CA THR A 132 4.44 -18.85 13.89
C THR A 132 4.84 -19.60 15.16
N LEU A 133 3.94 -20.42 15.68
CA LEU A 133 4.01 -21.02 17.02
C LEU A 133 4.31 -22.51 16.90
N SER A 134 5.39 -23.00 17.50
CA SER A 134 5.72 -24.42 17.54
C SER A 134 6.19 -24.85 18.92
N THR A 135 6.22 -26.16 19.18
CA THR A 135 6.74 -26.71 20.44
C THR A 135 8.25 -26.60 20.59
N PHE A 136 8.98 -26.30 19.51
CA PHE A 136 10.44 -26.22 19.51
C PHE A 136 10.94 -24.78 19.52
N LYS A 137 10.52 -23.98 18.54
CA LYS A 137 10.90 -22.57 18.41
C LYS A 137 9.79 -21.77 17.74
N ASN A 138 9.51 -20.59 18.28
CA ASN A 138 8.57 -19.65 17.68
C ASN A 138 9.30 -18.67 16.79
N TYR A 139 8.61 -18.19 15.76
CA TYR A 139 9.12 -17.20 14.83
C TYR A 139 8.05 -16.13 14.61
N ASN A 140 8.36 -14.89 14.96
CA ASN A 140 7.42 -13.78 14.93
C ASN A 140 7.89 -12.76 13.90
N MET A 141 6.96 -12.28 13.08
CA MET A 141 7.14 -11.17 12.18
C MET A 141 6.24 -10.03 12.63
N ASP A 142 6.79 -8.82 12.71
CA ASP A 142 6.09 -7.59 13.06
C ASP A 142 6.57 -6.54 12.05
N PHE A 143 5.69 -6.13 11.14
CA PHE A 143 6.07 -5.32 9.99
C PHE A 143 4.92 -4.44 9.50
N HIS A 144 5.30 -3.37 8.80
CA HIS A 144 4.35 -2.59 8.01
C HIS A 144 4.45 -2.98 6.54
N VAL A 145 3.30 -3.24 5.92
CA VAL A 145 3.22 -3.57 4.50
C VAL A 145 3.82 -2.43 3.65
N GLY A 146 4.59 -2.81 2.65
CA GLY A 146 5.28 -1.89 1.73
C GLY A 146 6.55 -1.25 2.28
N LYS A 147 6.91 -1.50 3.55
CA LYS A 147 8.14 -0.97 4.15
C LYS A 147 9.19 -2.09 4.26
N GLU A 148 10.37 -1.83 3.72
CA GLU A 148 11.51 -2.75 3.85
C GLU A 148 12.06 -2.69 5.29
N PHE A 149 12.43 -3.84 5.84
CA PHE A 149 13.01 -3.95 7.18
C PHE A 149 14.11 -5.02 7.23
N GLU A 150 14.99 -4.92 8.23
CA GLU A 150 15.97 -5.97 8.52
C GLU A 150 15.29 -7.10 9.30
N GLU A 151 15.28 -8.29 8.73
CA GLU A 151 14.69 -9.49 9.31
C GLU A 151 15.79 -10.39 9.88
N ASP A 152 15.74 -10.65 11.19
CA ASP A 152 16.65 -11.57 11.88
C ASP A 152 16.12 -13.01 11.81
N LEU A 153 16.88 -13.87 11.13
CA LEU A 153 16.55 -15.28 10.90
C LEU A 153 17.50 -16.22 11.66
N SER A 154 18.15 -15.76 12.73
CA SER A 154 18.87 -16.60 13.72
C SER A 154 18.01 -17.70 14.35
N GLY A 155 16.68 -17.53 14.30
CA GLY A 155 15.75 -18.59 14.65
C GLY A 155 15.76 -19.78 13.70
N VAL A 156 16.09 -19.55 12.42
CA VAL A 156 15.80 -20.43 11.28
C VAL A 156 17.08 -20.94 10.63
N ASP A 157 17.90 -20.04 10.09
CA ASP A 157 19.07 -20.35 9.27
C ASP A 157 20.28 -19.44 9.54
N ASP A 158 20.29 -18.71 10.67
CA ASP A 158 21.42 -17.89 11.12
C ASP A 158 21.82 -16.73 10.17
N ARG A 159 20.87 -16.27 9.36
CA ARG A 159 21.04 -15.17 8.40
C ARG A 159 20.25 -13.92 8.79
N LYS A 160 20.55 -12.84 8.08
CA LYS A 160 19.73 -11.63 8.01
C LYS A 160 19.29 -11.37 6.58
N CYS A 161 18.07 -10.87 6.41
CA CYS A 161 17.55 -10.47 5.10
C CYS A 161 17.03 -9.03 5.16
N MET A 162 17.10 -8.33 4.02
CA MET A 162 16.30 -7.13 3.81
C MET A 162 14.97 -7.56 3.20
N THR A 163 13.91 -7.45 3.98
CA THR A 163 12.63 -8.09 3.69
C THR A 163 11.58 -7.03 3.40
N THR A 164 10.84 -7.24 2.31
CA THR A 164 9.70 -6.39 1.91
C THR A 164 8.49 -7.27 1.70
N ILE A 165 7.37 -6.85 2.28
CA ILE A 165 6.09 -7.56 2.18
C ILE A 165 5.07 -6.61 1.58
N ALA A 166 4.38 -7.02 0.51
CA ALA A 166 3.43 -6.21 -0.22
C ALA A 166 2.20 -7.02 -0.63
N TRP A 167 1.08 -6.33 -0.84
CA TRP A 167 -0.11 -6.94 -1.41
C TRP A 167 0.01 -7.00 -2.94
N GLU A 168 -0.22 -8.18 -3.51
CA GLU A 168 -0.40 -8.41 -4.94
C GLU A 168 -1.81 -8.99 -5.16
N GLY A 169 -2.78 -8.09 -5.38
CA GLY A 169 -4.20 -8.42 -5.32
C GLY A 169 -4.57 -8.95 -3.92
N ASP A 170 -5.11 -10.17 -3.88
CA ASP A 170 -5.56 -10.85 -2.67
C ASP A 170 -4.45 -11.65 -1.96
N LYS A 171 -3.20 -11.52 -2.41
CA LYS A 171 -2.05 -12.28 -1.89
C LYS A 171 -1.07 -11.36 -1.19
N LEU A 172 -0.60 -11.80 -0.03
CA LEU A 172 0.49 -11.15 0.69
C LEU A 172 1.81 -11.78 0.23
N VAL A 173 2.61 -11.02 -0.51
CA VAL A 173 3.87 -11.49 -1.12
C VAL A 173 5.05 -10.90 -0.37
N CYS A 174 5.97 -11.77 0.01
CA CYS A 174 7.21 -11.44 0.70
C CYS A 174 8.42 -11.73 -0.19
N VAL A 175 9.35 -10.79 -0.23
CA VAL A 175 10.66 -10.92 -0.85
C VAL A 175 11.70 -10.73 0.25
N GLN A 176 12.57 -11.72 0.42
CA GLN A 176 13.66 -11.71 1.40
C GLN A 176 14.99 -11.60 0.64
N LYS A 177 15.55 -10.39 0.55
CA LYS A 177 16.81 -10.16 -0.16
C LYS A 177 17.98 -10.52 0.76
N GLY A 178 18.84 -11.41 0.30
CA GLY A 178 20.02 -11.87 1.04
C GLY A 178 20.86 -12.83 0.22
N GLU A 179 21.54 -13.75 0.90
CA GLU A 179 22.44 -14.73 0.29
C GLU A 179 21.74 -15.77 -0.60
N ILE A 180 20.50 -16.14 -0.25
CA ILE A 180 19.73 -17.17 -0.95
C ILE A 180 18.88 -16.52 -2.04
N GLU A 181 19.13 -16.89 -3.29
CA GLU A 181 18.37 -16.39 -4.44
C GLU A 181 16.90 -16.83 -4.39
N GLY A 182 16.00 -15.97 -4.85
CA GLY A 182 14.57 -16.27 -4.93
C GLY A 182 13.91 -16.57 -3.58
N ARG A 183 14.52 -16.14 -2.46
CA ARG A 183 13.98 -16.34 -1.12
C ARG A 183 12.77 -15.43 -0.89
N GLY A 184 11.71 -16.03 -0.36
CA GLY A 184 10.50 -15.30 -0.01
C GLY A 184 9.31 -16.23 0.17
N TRP A 185 8.13 -15.65 0.30
CA TRP A 185 6.91 -16.42 0.48
C TRP A 185 5.67 -15.71 -0.03
N THR A 186 4.59 -16.46 -0.21
CA THR A 186 3.27 -15.90 -0.58
C THR A 186 2.20 -16.51 0.31
N HIS A 187 1.42 -15.66 0.96
CA HIS A 187 0.26 -16.02 1.76
C HIS A 187 -1.04 -15.60 1.07
N TRP A 188 -2.06 -16.44 1.13
CA TRP A 188 -3.40 -16.11 0.65
C TRP A 188 -4.45 -16.94 1.38
N VAL A 189 -5.69 -16.48 1.35
CA VAL A 189 -6.84 -17.21 1.89
C VAL A 189 -7.66 -17.77 0.74
N ASP A 190 -8.08 -19.02 0.87
CA ASP A 190 -9.06 -19.66 -0.01
C ASP A 190 -10.13 -20.32 0.88
N GLY A 191 -11.32 -19.74 0.91
CA GLY A 191 -12.39 -20.16 1.82
C GLY A 191 -11.98 -20.01 3.30
N ASP A 192 -11.92 -21.15 4.00
CA ASP A 192 -11.53 -21.25 5.42
C ASP A 192 -10.08 -21.76 5.61
N GLU A 193 -9.30 -21.78 4.53
CA GLU A 193 -7.91 -22.21 4.51
C GLU A 193 -6.96 -21.03 4.26
N LEU A 194 -5.91 -20.96 5.09
CA LEU A 194 -4.77 -20.09 4.86
C LEU A 194 -3.70 -20.92 4.18
N HIS A 195 -3.25 -20.46 3.01
CA HIS A 195 -2.18 -21.09 2.27
C HIS A 195 -0.88 -20.29 2.41
N LEU A 196 0.23 -21.01 2.45
CA LEU A 196 1.58 -20.46 2.45
C LEU A 196 2.43 -21.22 1.44
N GLU A 197 3.02 -20.48 0.52
CA GLU A 197 4.08 -20.97 -0.33
C GLU A 197 5.41 -20.35 0.09
N LEU A 198 6.37 -21.17 0.49
CA LEU A 198 7.74 -20.79 0.84
C LEU A 198 8.65 -21.08 -0.34
N ARG A 199 9.55 -20.15 -0.67
CA ARG A 199 10.49 -20.27 -1.80
C ARG A 199 11.91 -19.96 -1.36
N ALA A 200 12.87 -20.74 -1.84
CA ALA A 200 14.31 -20.52 -1.64
C ALA A 200 15.11 -21.31 -2.68
N GLY A 201 16.02 -20.67 -3.41
CA GLY A 201 16.91 -21.35 -4.36
C GLY A 201 16.19 -22.17 -5.43
N GLY A 202 15.02 -21.71 -5.89
CA GLY A 202 14.16 -22.44 -6.83
C GLY A 202 13.36 -23.60 -6.22
N VAL A 203 13.55 -23.92 -4.94
CA VAL A 203 12.74 -24.90 -4.20
C VAL A 203 11.49 -24.23 -3.65
N VAL A 204 10.38 -24.98 -3.70
CA VAL A 204 9.07 -24.53 -3.21
C VAL A 204 8.54 -25.51 -2.16
N SER A 205 8.11 -25.01 -1.01
CA SER A 205 7.35 -25.75 0.00
C SER A 205 5.97 -25.11 0.18
N LYS A 206 4.96 -25.94 0.41
CA LYS A 206 3.57 -25.49 0.56
C LYS A 206 3.02 -25.92 1.90
N GLN A 207 2.35 -25.02 2.59
CA GLN A 207 1.69 -25.29 3.86
C GLN A 207 0.25 -24.81 3.78
N VAL A 208 -0.65 -25.55 4.42
CA VAL A 208 -2.06 -25.20 4.51
C VAL A 208 -2.47 -25.24 5.98
N PHE A 209 -3.27 -24.25 6.37
CA PHE A 209 -3.76 -24.08 7.73
C PHE A 209 -5.27 -23.87 7.71
N LYS A 210 -5.95 -24.33 8.77
CA LYS A 210 -7.39 -24.17 8.95
C LYS A 210 -7.69 -23.11 10.01
N LYS A 211 -8.65 -22.22 9.74
CA LYS A 211 -9.10 -21.23 10.73
C LYS A 211 -9.73 -21.94 11.93
N THR A 212 -9.52 -21.39 13.13
CA THR A 212 -10.04 -21.91 14.41
C THR A 212 -10.92 -20.91 15.11
#